data_AF-A0A351A303-F1
#
_entry.id   AF-A0A351A303-F1
#
_cell.length_a   1.000
_cell.length_b   1.000
_cell.length_c   1.000
_cell.angle_alpha   90.00
_cell.angle_beta   90.00
_cell.angle_gamma   90.00
#
_symmetry.space_group_name_H-M   'P 1'
#
loop_
_entity.id
_entity.type
_entity.pdbx_description
1 polymer ?
#
loop_
_entity_poly.entity_id
_entity_poly.type
_entity_poly.pdbx_seq_one_letter_code
_entity_poly.pdbx_strand_id
1 'polypeptide(L)' 'MQAQALPTTWRNDAPLAARTYSTEQAAAALHIRPQTLRAALCRDGHYFGIRPVKLPNRMLAWPVEAIERVTAGEVAA' A
#
# COMPACT_ATOMS: atom_id res chain seq x y z
N MET A 1 -19.82 -34.17 3.59
CA MET A 1 -19.46 -32.87 4.18
C MET A 1 -18.23 -32.35 3.45
N GLN A 2 -18.35 -31.35 2.57
CA GLN A 2 -17.20 -30.73 1.93
C GLN A 2 -17.13 -29.26 2.36
N ALA A 3 -16.09 -28.92 3.11
CA ALA A 3 -15.78 -27.56 3.53
C ALA A 3 -14.99 -26.88 2.41
N GLN A 4 -15.59 -25.89 1.76
CA GLN A 4 -14.90 -25.01 0.81
C GLN A 4 -14.13 -23.96 1.61
N ALA A 5 -12.80 -24.12 1.67
CA ALA A 5 -11.90 -23.06 2.11
C ALA A 5 -11.80 -22.02 0.99
N LEU A 6 -12.48 -20.89 1.14
CA LEU A 6 -12.29 -19.72 0.27
C LEU A 6 -10.85 -19.20 0.47
N PRO A 7 -10.03 -19.08 -0.57
CA PRO A 7 -8.79 -18.34 -0.45
C PRO A 7 -9.13 -16.84 -0.42
N THR A 8 -9.28 -16.26 0.77
CA THR A 8 -9.31 -14.79 0.99
C THR A 8 -7.89 -14.19 0.82
N THR A 9 -7.15 -14.65 -0.18
CA THR A 9 -5.91 -14.01 -0.57
C THR A 9 -6.25 -13.15 -1.77
N TRP A 10 -6.45 -11.85 -1.51
CA TRP A 10 -6.40 -10.82 -2.54
C TRP A 10 -5.10 -11.00 -3.32
N ARG A 11 -5.16 -11.68 -4.47
CA ARG A 11 -3.99 -12.02 -5.28
C ARG A 11 -3.55 -10.79 -6.05
N ASN A 12 -2.47 -10.17 -5.60
CA ASN A 12 -1.72 -9.14 -6.32
C ASN A 12 -0.60 -9.81 -7.15
N ASP A 13 -1.00 -10.66 -8.11
CA ASP A 13 -0.07 -11.40 -8.97
C ASP A 13 0.32 -10.60 -10.23
N ALA A 14 0.11 -9.28 -10.22
CA ALA A 14 0.68 -8.40 -11.22
C ALA A 14 2.21 -8.56 -11.22
N PRO A 15 2.85 -8.57 -12.41
CA PRO A 15 4.29 -8.81 -12.53
C PRO A 15 5.04 -7.90 -11.56
N LEU A 16 6.06 -8.44 -10.91
CA LEU A 16 6.79 -7.87 -9.77
C LEU A 16 7.18 -6.38 -9.95
N ALA A 17 7.32 -5.91 -11.19
CA ALA A 17 7.59 -4.52 -11.57
C ALA A 17 6.44 -3.51 -11.36
N ALA A 18 5.21 -3.94 -11.02
CA ALA A 18 4.06 -3.05 -10.84
C ALA A 18 3.19 -3.43 -9.64
N ARG A 19 3.77 -4.00 -8.59
CA ARG A 19 3.02 -4.27 -7.36
C ARG A 19 2.74 -2.96 -6.64
N THR A 20 1.45 -2.66 -6.49
CA THR A 20 0.97 -1.53 -5.69
C THR A 20 0.04 -2.03 -4.58
N TYR A 21 0.24 -1.53 -3.37
CA TYR A 21 -0.67 -1.72 -2.25
C TYR A 21 -1.85 -0.78 -2.31
N SER A 22 -2.99 -1.25 -1.82
CA SER A 22 -4.08 -0.35 -1.42
C SER A 22 -3.66 0.47 -0.19
N THR A 23 -4.39 1.54 0.11
CA THR A 23 -4.15 2.34 1.34
C THR A 23 -4.22 1.49 2.61
N GLU A 24 -5.09 0.47 2.64
CA GLU A 24 -5.21 -0.43 3.81
C GLU A 24 -4.02 -1.39 3.91
N GLN A 25 -3.58 -1.95 2.78
CA GLN A 25 -2.40 -2.83 2.73
C GLN A 25 -1.12 -2.07 3.09
N ALA A 26 -0.94 -0.86 2.56
CA ALA A 26 0.20 0.00 2.88
C ALA A 26 0.23 0.36 4.37
N ALA A 27 -0.93 0.69 4.95
CA ALA A 27 -1.04 0.97 6.37
C ALA A 27 -0.74 -0.26 7.24
N ALA A 28 -1.21 -1.44 6.82
CA ALA A 28 -0.91 -2.70 7.51
C ALA A 28 0.59 -3.03 7.48
N ALA A 29 1.24 -2.84 6.32
CA ALA A 29 2.69 -3.05 6.15
C ALA A 29 3.54 -2.10 7.01
N LEU A 30 3.05 -0.88 7.25
CA LEU A 30 3.69 0.11 8.11
C LEU A 30 3.23 0.04 9.58
N HIS A 31 2.37 -0.93 9.93
CA HIS A 31 1.75 -1.07 11.26
C HIS A 31 1.05 0.21 11.78
N ILE A 32 0.44 0.99 10.88
CA ILE A 32 -0.31 2.21 11.21
C ILE A 32 -1.79 2.08 10.84
N ARG A 33 -2.59 3.05 11.29
CA ARG A 33 -3.99 3.16 10.82
C ARG A 33 -4.02 3.75 9.40
N PRO A 34 -4.91 3.27 8.51
CA PRO A 34 -5.10 3.85 7.17
C PRO A 34 -5.44 5.34 7.19
N GLN A 35 -6.09 5.80 8.27
CA GLN A 35 -6.41 7.21 8.49
C GLN A 35 -5.17 8.09 8.63
N THR A 36 -4.09 7.58 9.25
CA THR A 36 -2.81 8.28 9.37
C THR A 36 -2.19 8.51 8.01
N LEU A 37 -2.20 7.48 7.16
CA LEU A 37 -1.66 7.56 5.79
C LEU A 37 -2.43 8.58 4.94
N ARG A 38 -3.77 8.58 5.04
CA ARG A 38 -4.62 9.59 4.38
C ARG A 38 -4.37 11.00 4.92
N ALA A 39 -4.22 11.15 6.24
CA ALA A 39 -3.96 12.44 6.87
C ALA A 39 -2.60 13.01 6.44
N ALA A 40 -1.55 12.19 6.35
CA ALA A 40 -0.25 12.61 5.86
C ALA A 40 -0.31 13.01 4.38
N LEU A 41 -1.03 12.25 3.55
CA LEU A 41 -1.24 12.63 2.15
C LEU A 41 -1.94 13.98 2.00
N CYS A 42 -2.94 14.29 2.84
CA CYS A 42 -3.61 15.58 2.79
C CYS A 42 -2.76 16.75 3.31
N ARG A 43 -1.88 16.51 4.31
CA ARG A 43 -1.04 17.55 4.91
C ARG A 43 0.21 17.83 4.07
N ASP A 44 0.89 16.76 3.67
CA ASP A 44 2.24 16.82 3.12
C ASP A 44 2.27 16.41 1.63
N GLY A 45 1.20 15.82 1.10
CA GLY A 45 1.13 15.34 -0.28
C GLY A 45 1.92 14.05 -0.54
N HIS A 46 2.57 13.51 0.48
CA HIS A 46 3.38 12.29 0.45
C HIS A 46 3.50 11.70 1.86
N TYR A 47 3.96 10.46 1.96
CA TYR A 47 4.27 9.83 3.24
C TYR A 47 5.72 9.35 3.23
N PHE A 48 6.63 10.02 3.97
CA PHE A 48 8.06 9.70 4.01
C PHE A 48 8.70 9.50 2.61
N GLY A 49 8.51 10.49 1.72
CA GLY A 49 8.94 10.43 0.31
C GLY A 49 8.04 9.62 -0.63
N ILE A 50 7.13 8.79 -0.11
CA ILE A 50 6.28 7.92 -0.91
C ILE A 50 5.09 8.70 -1.48
N ARG A 51 4.97 8.71 -2.81
CA ARG A 51 3.84 9.33 -3.53
C ARG A 51 2.89 8.25 -4.06
N PRO A 52 1.60 8.27 -3.68
CA PRO A 52 0.63 7.34 -4.25
C PRO A 52 0.26 7.73 -5.69
N VAL A 53 -0.03 6.73 -6.51
CA VAL A 53 -0.58 6.90 -7.84
C VAL A 53 -2.11 6.91 -7.73
N LYS A 54 -2.74 7.95 -8.28
CA LYS A 54 -4.20 8.05 -8.34
C LYS A 54 -4.70 7.21 -9.51
N LEU A 55 -5.43 6.14 -9.20
CA LEU A 55 -6.04 5.27 -10.18
C LEU A 55 -7.35 5.87 -10.73
N PRO A 56 -7.80 5.45 -11.94
CA PRO A 56 -9.06 5.92 -12.53
C PRO A 56 -10.30 5.59 -11.70
N ASN A 57 -10.23 4.59 -10.82
CA ASN A 57 -11.29 4.25 -9.86
C ASN A 57 -11.31 5.14 -8.60
N ARG A 58 -10.56 6.26 -8.60
CA ARG A 58 -10.37 7.20 -7.47
C ARG A 58 -9.64 6.60 -6.26
N MET A 59 -9.13 5.37 -6.34
CA MET A 59 -8.31 4.78 -5.29
C MET A 59 -6.85 5.21 -5.41
N LEU A 60 -6.14 5.08 -4.30
CA LEU A 60 -4.71 5.37 -4.20
C LEU A 60 -3.93 4.07 -4.21
N ALA A 61 -3.02 3.96 -5.17
CA ALA A 61 -2.09 2.86 -5.32
C ALA A 61 -0.72 3.26 -4.76
N TRP A 62 -0.26 2.55 -3.73
CA TRP A 62 1.01 2.80 -3.06
C TRP A 62 2.07 1.85 -3.60
N PRO A 63 3.21 2.32 -4.13
CA PRO A 63 4.25 1.43 -4.65
C PRO A 63 4.82 0.56 -3.52
N VAL A 64 4.81 -0.77 -3.71
CA VAL A 64 5.26 -1.74 -2.69
C VAL A 64 6.73 -1.51 -2.34
N GLU A 65 7.59 -1.35 -3.34
CA GLU A 65 9.04 -1.14 -3.17
C GLU A 65 9.34 0.06 -2.28
N ALA A 66 8.59 1.15 -2.43
CA ALA A 66 8.82 2.36 -1.64
C ALA A 66 8.37 2.17 -0.18
N ILE A 67 7.27 1.45 0.04
CA ILE A 67 6.80 1.08 1.39
C ILE A 67 7.81 0.14 2.06
N GLU A 68 8.30 -0.86 1.34
CA GLU A 68 9.31 -1.80 1.84
C GLU A 68 10.63 -1.09 2.19
N ARG A 69 11.09 -0.13 1.37
CA ARG A 69 12.26 0.70 1.70
C ARG A 69 12.09 1.46 3.02
N VAL A 70 10.95 2.11 3.20
CA VAL A 70 10.65 2.84 4.44
C VAL A 70 10.56 1.89 5.64
N THR A 71 9.94 0.71 5.49
CA THR A 71 9.90 -0.32 6.54
C THR A 71 11.28 -0.89 6.85
N ALA A 72 12.17 -1.00 5.86
CA ALA A 72 13.56 -1.42 6.02
C ALA A 72 14.44 -0.35 6.71
N GLY A 73 13.91 0.84 6.99
CA GLY A 73 14.64 1.94 7.62
C GLY A 73 15.38 2.85 6.64
N GLU A 74 15.20 2.65 5.33
CA GLU A 74 15.73 3.55 4.31
C GLU A 74 14.68 4.63 4.01
N VAL A 75 15.00 5.89 4.33
CA VAL A 75 14.17 7.02 3.93
C VAL A 75 14.20 7.08 2.40
N ALA A 76 13.04 6.94 1.76
CA ALA A 76 12.91 7.08 0.31
C ALA A 76 13.26 8.53 -0.07
N ALA A 77 14.51 8.73 -0.51
CA ALA A 77 15.04 10.01 -1.00
C ALA A 77 14.57 10.31 -2.43
#